data_AF-A0A6L2QB09-F1
#
_entry.id   AF-A0A6L2QB09-F1
#
_cell.length_a   1.000
_cell.length_b   1.000
_cell.length_c   1.000
_cell.angle_alpha   90.00
_cell.angle_beta   90.00
_cell.angle_gamma   90.00
#
_symmetry.space_group_name_H-M   'P 1'
#
loop_
_entity.id
_entity.type
_entity.pdbx_description
1 polymer ?
#
loop_
_entity_poly.entity_id
_entity_poly.type
_entity_poly.pdbx_seq_one_letter_code
_entity_poly.pdbx_strand_id
1 'polypeptide(L)' 'QHGFRKRISTKNVGFRITDRVFKSINQKMHIGGIFHDFAKAFDCVNREMLLAKLHFYGIQGIPANWLRSYLTNRR' A
#
# COMPACT_ATOMS: atom_id res chain seq x y z
N GLN A 1 -6.18 -2.20 -0.88
CA GLN A 1 -5.44 -0.93 -1.07
C GLN A 1 -6.40 0.18 -1.43
N HIS A 2 -6.46 1.24 -0.61
CA HIS A 2 -7.40 2.35 -0.79
C HIS A 2 -6.70 3.70 -1.01
N GLY A 3 -5.48 3.89 -0.48
CA GLY A 3 -4.66 5.05 -0.82
C GLY A 3 -4.10 4.96 -2.24
N PHE A 4 -3.86 6.13 -2.86
CA PHE A 4 -3.20 6.29 -4.16
C PHE A 4 -3.86 5.54 -5.32
N ARG A 5 -5.19 5.31 -5.26
CA ARG A 5 -5.97 4.71 -6.35
C ARG A 5 -7.14 5.59 -6.74
N LYS A 6 -7.30 5.83 -8.05
CA LYS A 6 -8.44 6.61 -8.58
C LYS A 6 -9.77 5.96 -8.15
N ARG A 7 -10.75 6.79 -7.78
CA ARG A 7 -12.13 6.40 -7.40
C ARG A 7 -12.24 5.58 -6.10
N ILE A 8 -11.18 5.46 -5.30
CA ILE A 8 -11.22 4.81 -3.99
C ILE A 8 -10.79 5.82 -2.93
N SER A 9 -11.61 6.00 -1.89
CA SER A 9 -11.35 6.96 -0.81
C SER A 9 -11.13 6.27 0.53
N THR A 10 -10.56 7.02 1.48
CA THR A 10 -10.46 6.63 2.89
C THR A 10 -11.84 6.53 3.56
N LYS A 11 -12.83 7.30 3.10
CA LYS A 11 -14.22 7.19 3.56
C LYS A 11 -14.78 5.78 3.30
N ASN A 12 -14.50 5.22 2.13
CA ASN A 12 -14.91 3.86 1.79
C ASN A 12 -14.24 2.81 2.69
N VAL A 13 -13.01 3.06 3.17
CA VAL A 13 -12.34 2.17 4.15
C VAL A 13 -13.09 2.20 5.46
N GLY A 14 -13.33 3.40 6.00
CA GLY A 14 -14.02 3.58 7.28
C GLY A 14 -15.37 2.87 7.26
N PHE A 15 -16.18 3.13 6.23
CA PHE A 15 -17.48 2.46 6.08
C PHE A 15 -17.36 0.92 6.05
N ARG A 16 -16.40 0.36 5.31
CA ARG A 16 -16.21 -1.10 5.22
C ARG A 16 -15.77 -1.72 6.53
N ILE A 17 -14.89 -1.05 7.30
CA ILE A 17 -14.46 -1.54 8.61
C ILE A 17 -15.65 -1.54 9.57
N THR A 18 -16.39 -0.42 9.63
CA THR A 18 -17.57 -0.27 10.48
C THR A 18 -18.65 -1.30 10.15
N ASP A 19 -18.98 -1.49 8.88
CA ASP A 19 -19.93 -2.51 8.42
C ASP A 19 -19.50 -3.94 8.83
N ARG A 20 -18.20 -4.25 8.68
CA ARG A 20 -17.65 -5.54 9.12
C ARG A 20 -17.76 -5.74 10.63
N VAL A 21 -17.50 -4.69 11.41
CA VAL A 21 -17.65 -4.72 12.87
C VAL A 21 -19.10 -4.99 13.27
N PHE A 22 -20.05 -4.24 12.72
CA PHE A 22 -21.46 -4.43 13.03
C PHE A 22 -21.97 -5.83 12.63
N LYS A 23 -21.54 -6.35 11.48
CA LYS A 23 -21.90 -7.71 11.05
C LYS A 23 -21.35 -8.79 11.98
N SER A 24 -20.09 -8.68 12.40
CA SER A 24 -19.50 -9.64 13.33
C SER A 24 -20.17 -9.60 14.70
N ILE A 25 -20.52 -8.40 15.20
CA ILE A 25 -21.28 -8.25 16.46
C ILE A 25 -22.64 -8.95 16.33
N ASN A 26 -23.39 -8.68 15.26
CA ASN A 26 -24.71 -9.29 15.04
C ASN A 26 -24.65 -10.83 14.94
N GLN A 27 -23.55 -11.37 14.43
CA GLN A 27 -23.33 -12.81 14.30
C GLN A 27 -22.72 -13.44 15.56
N LYS A 28 -22.54 -12.68 16.65
CA LYS A 28 -21.87 -13.12 17.89
C LYS A 28 -20.45 -13.67 17.65
N MET A 29 -19.78 -13.15 16.63
CA MET A 29 -18.40 -13.52 16.29
C MET A 29 -17.42 -12.62 17.04
N HIS A 30 -16.31 -13.19 17.50
CA HIS A 30 -15.21 -12.40 18.02
C HIS A 30 -14.52 -11.63 16.90
N ILE A 31 -14.24 -10.35 17.16
CA ILE A 31 -13.54 -9.47 16.22
C ILE A 31 -12.39 -8.75 16.89
N GLY A 32 -11.27 -8.61 16.17
CA GLY A 32 -10.09 -7.87 16.60
C GLY A 32 -9.48 -7.11 15.42
N GLY A 33 -8.88 -5.97 15.69
CA GLY A 33 -8.22 -5.12 14.70
C GLY A 33 -6.73 -5.04 14.97
N ILE A 34 -5.91 -5.34 13.95
CA ILE A 34 -4.46 -5.11 13.98
C ILE A 34 -4.18 -3.91 13.09
N PHE A 35 -3.65 -2.84 13.68
CA PHE A 35 -3.26 -1.63 12.98
C PHE A 35 -1.74 -1.56 12.94
N HIS A 36 -1.19 -1.39 11.75
CA HIS A 36 0.24 -1.29 11.53
C HIS A 36 0.54 -0.04 10.71
N ASP A 37 1.41 0.82 11.22
CA ASP A 37 1.87 2.03 10.55
C ASP A 37 3.39 2.00 10.41
N PHE A 38 3.87 2.35 9.22
CA PHE A 38 5.30 2.33 8.90
C PHE A 38 5.87 3.74 9.06
N ALA A 39 6.76 3.92 10.03
CA ALA A 39 7.54 5.15 10.13
C ALA A 39 8.35 5.35 8.84
N LYS A 40 8.16 6.50 8.18
CA LYS A 40 8.84 6.82 6.90
C LYS A 40 8.73 5.69 5.87
N ALA A 41 7.50 5.21 5.60
CA ALA A 41 7.22 4.05 4.76
C ALA A 41 8.03 3.95 3.45
N PHE A 42 8.31 5.08 2.78
CA PHE A 42 9.10 5.09 1.53
C PHE A 42 10.60 4.85 1.76
N ASP A 43 11.14 5.20 2.92
CA ASP A 43 12.55 4.99 3.29
C ASP A 43 12.80 3.54 3.72
N CYS A 44 11.78 2.87 4.25
CA CYS A 44 11.84 1.46 4.65
C CYS A 44 11.76 0.48 3.45
N VAL A 45 11.41 0.96 2.26
CA VAL A 45 11.30 0.10 1.08
C VAL A 45 12.70 -0.23 0.54
N ASN A 46 13.00 -1.53 0.41
CA ASN A 46 14.20 -1.98 -0.26
C ASN A 46 14.15 -1.59 -1.75
N ARG A 47 15.12 -0.76 -2.18
CA ARG A 47 15.19 -0.17 -3.52
C ARG A 47 15.36 -1.23 -4.62
N GLU A 48 16.22 -2.22 -4.41
CA GLU A 48 16.45 -3.29 -5.39
C GLU A 48 15.22 -4.18 -5.54
N MET A 49 14.54 -4.50 -4.44
CA MET A 49 13.29 -5.26 -4.50
C MET A 49 12.17 -4.48 -5.21
N LEU A 50 12.10 -3.16 -5.01
CA LEU A 50 11.16 -2.30 -5.74
C LEU A 50 11.45 -2.29 -7.24
N LEU A 51 12.72 -2.12 -7.64
CA LEU A 51 13.13 -2.13 -9.04
C LEU A 51 12.86 -3.48 -9.71
N ALA A 52 13.14 -4.59 -9.02
CA ALA A 52 12.83 -5.94 -9.49
C ALA A 52 11.31 -6.13 -9.75
N LYS A 53 10.47 -5.62 -8.84
CA LYS A 53 9.00 -5.65 -9.03
C LYS A 53 8.55 -4.80 -10.21
N LEU A 54 9.11 -3.61 -10.38
CA LEU A 54 8.79 -2.73 -11.52
C LEU A 54 9.19 -3.39 -12.85
N HIS A 55 10.35 -4.03 -12.89
CA HIS A 55 10.80 -4.82 -14.04
C HIS A 55 9.86 -5.99 -14.33
N PHE A 56 9.41 -6.72 -13.30
CA PHE A 56 8.42 -7.78 -13.43
C PHE A 56 7.09 -7.28 -14.02
N TYR A 57 6.67 -6.05 -13.70
CA TYR A 57 5.48 -5.42 -14.29
C TYR A 57 5.72 -4.84 -15.70
N GLY A 58 6.90 -5.04 -16.30
CA GLY A 58 7.21 -4.62 -17.66
C GLY A 58 7.83 -3.23 -17.79
N ILE A 59 8.20 -2.57 -16.69
CA ILE A 59 8.90 -1.28 -16.74
C ILE A 59 10.38 -1.55 -16.99
N GLN A 60 10.85 -1.24 -18.20
CA GLN A 60 12.21 -1.52 -18.68
C GLN A 60 12.79 -0.30 -19.42
N GLY A 61 14.06 -0.39 -19.80
CA GLY A 61 14.74 0.64 -20.62
C GLY A 61 14.81 2.01 -19.95
N ILE A 62 14.53 3.07 -20.70
CA ILE A 62 14.67 4.46 -20.25
C ILE A 62 13.85 4.76 -18.99
N PRO A 63 12.55 4.39 -18.87
CA PRO A 63 11.80 4.56 -17.64
C PRO A 63 12.39 3.86 -16.41
N ALA A 64 12.92 2.64 -16.58
CA ALA A 64 13.54 1.91 -15.48
C ALA A 64 14.85 2.57 -15.01
N ASN A 65 15.66 3.05 -15.94
CA ASN A 65 16.88 3.79 -15.63
C ASN A 65 16.59 5.13 -14.92
N TRP A 66 15.54 5.84 -15.37
CA TRP A 66 15.10 7.06 -14.72
C TRP A 66 14.61 6.80 -13.28
N LEU A 67 13.78 5.77 -13.07
CA LEU A 67 13.33 5.37 -11.73
C LEU A 67 14.49 4.91 -10.83
N ARG A 68 15.45 4.16 -11.38
CA ARG A 68 16.67 3.76 -10.65
C ARG A 68 17.48 4.97 -10.21
N SER A 69 17.70 5.94 -11.10
CA SER A 69 18.36 7.21 -10.78
C SER A 69 17.61 7.98 -9.69
N TYR A 70 16.28 8.10 -9.85
CA TYR A 70 15.43 8.79 -8.88
C TYR A 70 15.48 8.17 -7.47
N LEU A 71 15.43 6.83 -7.38
CA LEU A 71 15.42 6.11 -6.10
C LEU A 71 16.79 6.02 -5.43
N THR A 72 17.88 6.09 -6.20
CA THR A 72 19.26 6.05 -5.68
C THR A 72 19.76 7.43 -5.24
N ASN A 73 19.26 8.52 -5.84
CA ASN A 73 19.72 9.88 -5.57
C ASN A 73 18.82 10.68 -4.60
N ARG A 74 17.83 10.02 -3.96
CA ARG A 74 17.12 10.59 -2.81
C ARG A 74 18.02 10.51 -1.57
N ARG A 75 18.62 11.64 -1.19
CA ARG A 75 19.06 11.90 0.19
C ARG A 75 17.87 12.29 1.05
#